data_AF-A0A4S4M018-F1
#
_entry.id   AF-A0A4S4M018-F1
#
_cell.length_a   1.000
_cell.length_b   1.000
_cell.length_c   1.000
_cell.angle_alpha   90.00
_cell.angle_beta   90.00
_cell.angle_gamma   90.00
#
_symmetry.space_group_name_H-M   'P 1'
#
loop_
_entity.id
_entity.type
_entity.pdbx_description
1 polymer ?
#
loop_
_entity_poly.entity_id
_entity_poly.type
_entity_poly.pdbx_seq_one_letter_code
_entity_poly.pdbx_strand_id
1 'polypeptide(L)'
;MEEENPDNLYSQNFKGLFCRCLRPYDASTERETMIQCLACEDWYHESCLNLRERPCSREPTPVSAPAAESAPVEDDAASEASSSGLPPPLIPGSSYESMCLPSLEAHPYLIEEEETYEPPEDPDSGLSLEELGLRALQRYPRDRAIDGIRAFNEMRDELMNHLRPFAQEGKEVTEADIRGFFEARMTAAHAGS
;
A
#
# COMPACT_ATOMS: atom_id res chain seq x y z
N MET A 1 -33.31 19.59 2.86
CA MET A 1 -32.13 20.39 2.47
C MET A 1 -31.46 20.72 3.79
N GLU A 2 -30.29 20.15 4.03
CA GLU A 2 -29.54 20.43 5.25
C GLU A 2 -29.07 21.89 5.24
N GLU A 3 -29.00 22.52 6.41
CA GLU A 3 -28.53 23.89 6.55
C GLU A 3 -27.01 23.95 6.33
N GLU A 4 -26.52 25.00 5.67
CA GLU A 4 -25.09 25.19 5.44
C GLU A 4 -24.35 25.29 6.77
N ASN A 5 -23.25 24.55 6.92
CA ASN A 5 -22.39 24.63 8.10
C ASN A 5 -21.51 25.90 8.03
N PRO A 6 -21.73 26.92 8.87
CA PRO A 6 -20.96 28.16 8.83
C PRO A 6 -19.51 28.00 9.32
N ASP A 7 -19.19 26.89 9.99
CA ASP A 7 -17.84 26.60 10.49
C ASP A 7 -16.90 26.08 9.38
N ASN A 8 -17.44 25.73 8.21
CA ASN A 8 -16.63 25.27 7.08
C ASN A 8 -15.85 26.43 6.46
N LEU A 9 -14.52 26.38 6.59
CA LEU A 9 -13.62 27.30 5.91
C LEU A 9 -13.25 26.75 4.54
N TYR A 10 -13.83 27.34 3.50
CA TYR A 10 -13.55 26.97 2.11
C TYR A 10 -12.48 27.89 1.51
N SER A 11 -11.52 27.29 0.81
CA SER A 11 -10.49 28.05 0.08
C SER A 11 -11.02 28.62 -1.24
N GLN A 12 -10.16 29.36 -1.96
CA GLN A 12 -10.47 29.96 -3.27
C GLN A 12 -10.96 28.93 -4.32
N ASN A 13 -10.59 27.66 -4.17
CA ASN A 13 -11.03 26.55 -5.01
C ASN A 13 -12.57 26.43 -5.01
N PHE A 14 -13.22 26.69 -3.89
CA PHE A 14 -14.69 26.66 -3.78
C PHE A 14 -15.37 27.77 -4.60
N LYS A 15 -14.64 28.85 -4.90
CA LYS A 15 -15.10 29.95 -5.76
C LYS A 15 -14.76 29.73 -7.23
N GLY A 16 -14.22 28.56 -7.60
CA GLY A 16 -13.72 28.29 -8.95
C GLY A 16 -12.50 29.14 -9.33
N LEU A 17 -11.80 29.70 -8.33
CA LEU A 17 -10.59 30.50 -8.52
C LEU A 17 -9.39 29.63 -8.19
N PHE A 18 -9.02 28.78 -9.13
CA PHE A 18 -7.84 27.94 -9.02
C PHE A 18 -6.62 28.71 -9.52
N CYS A 19 -5.43 28.28 -9.09
CA CYS A 19 -4.14 28.84 -9.46
C CYS A 19 -3.90 30.25 -8.91
N ARG A 20 -2.63 30.58 -8.68
CA ARG A 20 -2.20 31.93 -8.23
C ARG A 20 -2.55 33.07 -9.20
N CYS A 21 -2.96 32.76 -10.43
CA CYS A 21 -3.42 33.77 -11.37
C CYS A 21 -4.84 34.27 -11.08
N LEU A 22 -5.58 33.58 -10.20
CA LEU A 22 -6.93 33.92 -9.75
C LEU A 22 -7.93 34.11 -10.91
N ARG A 23 -7.69 33.43 -12.03
CA ARG A 23 -8.62 33.45 -13.15
C ARG A 23 -9.79 32.52 -12.82
N PRO A 24 -11.04 32.93 -13.08
CA PRO A 24 -12.17 32.02 -13.03
C PRO A 24 -11.90 30.84 -13.95
N TYR A 25 -12.00 29.63 -13.41
CA TYR A 25 -11.83 28.40 -14.17
C TYR A 25 -13.12 28.02 -14.87
N ASP A 26 -13.00 27.69 -16.14
CA ASP A 26 -14.08 27.17 -16.97
C ASP A 26 -13.55 25.97 -17.76
N ALA A 27 -14.06 24.79 -17.42
CA ALA A 27 -13.66 23.52 -18.02
C ALA A 27 -13.86 23.47 -19.54
N SER A 28 -14.75 24.31 -20.10
CA SER A 28 -15.03 24.32 -21.54
C SER A 28 -14.04 25.18 -22.33
N THR A 29 -13.42 26.17 -21.69
CA THR A 29 -12.50 27.12 -22.34
C THR A 29 -11.05 26.97 -21.91
N GLU A 30 -10.80 26.27 -20.81
CA GLU A 30 -9.45 25.97 -20.34
C GLU A 30 -8.69 25.10 -21.35
N ARG A 31 -7.45 25.48 -21.65
CA ARG A 31 -6.60 24.83 -22.66
C ARG A 31 -5.33 24.24 -22.07
N GLU A 32 -4.94 24.68 -20.88
CA GLU A 32 -3.75 24.20 -20.19
C GLU A 32 -4.10 23.03 -19.28
N THR A 33 -3.21 22.05 -19.18
CA THR A 33 -3.31 21.04 -18.11
C THR A 33 -3.16 21.75 -16.78
N MET A 34 -3.97 21.37 -15.79
CA MET A 34 -3.82 21.83 -14.43
C MET A 34 -3.09 20.77 -13.60
N ILE A 35 -2.19 21.21 -12.73
CA ILE A 35 -1.35 20.36 -11.89
C ILE A 35 -1.66 20.66 -10.42
N GLN A 36 -1.97 19.65 -9.63
CA GLN A 36 -2.25 19.80 -8.20
C GLN A 36 -0.94 19.74 -7.38
N CYS A 37 -0.70 20.72 -6.50
CA CYS A 37 0.37 20.60 -5.49
C CYS A 37 -0.12 19.70 -4.35
N LEU A 38 0.65 18.67 -4.00
CA LEU A 38 0.30 17.76 -2.91
C LEU A 38 0.36 18.42 -1.52
N ALA A 39 1.16 19.49 -1.35
CA ALA A 39 1.34 20.14 -0.06
C ALA A 39 0.23 21.15 0.28
N CYS A 40 -0.24 21.93 -0.70
CA CYS A 40 -1.27 22.96 -0.49
C CYS A 40 -2.63 22.62 -1.12
N GLU A 41 -2.73 21.47 -1.78
CA GLU A 41 -3.94 20.96 -2.44
C GLU A 41 -4.57 21.93 -3.46
N ASP A 42 -3.79 22.89 -3.95
CA ASP A 42 -4.21 23.87 -4.96
C ASP A 42 -3.78 23.43 -6.37
N TRP A 43 -4.52 23.89 -7.38
CA TRP A 43 -4.35 23.54 -8.79
C TRP A 43 -3.71 24.69 -9.55
N TYR A 44 -2.67 24.42 -10.34
CA TYR A 44 -1.91 25.42 -11.06
C TYR A 44 -1.89 25.14 -12.56
N HIS A 45 -2.01 26.20 -13.36
CA HIS A 45 -1.77 26.12 -14.80
C HIS A 45 -0.29 25.82 -15.09
N GLU A 46 -0.01 24.98 -16.09
CA GLU A 46 1.35 24.73 -16.59
C GLU A 46 2.16 26.02 -16.81
N SER A 47 1.55 27.04 -17.44
CA SER A 47 2.22 28.32 -17.69
C SER A 47 2.50 29.10 -16.41
N CYS A 48 1.63 28.98 -15.40
CA CYS A 48 1.80 29.62 -14.11
C CYS A 48 2.83 28.89 -13.22
N LEU A 49 3.26 27.70 -13.62
CA LEU A 49 4.40 26.99 -13.05
C LEU A 49 5.68 27.18 -13.88
N ASN A 50 5.67 27.95 -14.97
CA ASN A 50 6.76 28.04 -15.95
C ASN A 50 7.10 26.69 -16.63
N LEU A 51 6.17 25.75 -16.64
CA LEU A 51 6.32 24.46 -17.34
C LEU A 51 6.05 24.59 -18.85
N ARG A 52 5.41 25.68 -19.27
CA ARG A 52 5.09 25.95 -20.68
C ARG A 52 5.03 27.44 -20.96
N GLU A 53 5.35 27.85 -22.18
CA GLU A 53 5.03 29.20 -22.65
C GLU A 53 3.51 29.39 -22.66
N ARG A 54 3.03 30.50 -22.07
CA ARG A 54 1.60 30.83 -22.09
C ARG A 54 1.14 30.94 -23.54
N PRO A 55 0.18 30.12 -24.00
CA PRO A 55 -0.32 30.23 -25.36
C PRO A 55 -0.95 31.62 -25.56
N CYS A 56 -0.44 32.37 -26.54
CA CYS A 56 -1.06 33.61 -26.99
C CYS A 56 -2.46 33.27 -27.51
N SER A 57 -3.49 33.95 -26.98
CA SER A 57 -4.87 33.81 -27.42
C SER A 57 -4.97 34.12 -28.91
N ARG A 58 -5.00 33.08 -29.75
CA ARG A 58 -5.20 33.17 -31.19
C ARG A 58 -6.34 32.26 -31.67
N GLU A 59 -6.92 32.76 -32.75
CA GLU A 59 -8.27 32.62 -33.34
C GLU A 59 -8.78 31.20 -33.64
N PRO A 60 -10.09 31.04 -33.98
CA PRO A 60 -10.74 29.75 -34.12
C PRO A 60 -10.07 28.86 -35.17
N THR A 61 -10.06 27.57 -34.85
CA THR A 61 -9.52 26.46 -35.65
C THR A 61 -10.06 26.50 -37.09
N PRO A 62 -9.23 26.49 -38.14
CA PRO A 62 -9.73 26.28 -39.49
C PRO A 62 -10.16 24.82 -39.66
N VAL A 63 -11.24 24.62 -40.42
CA VAL A 63 -11.92 23.34 -40.65
C VAL A 63 -11.00 22.32 -41.31
N SER A 64 -10.96 21.10 -40.75
CA SER A 64 -10.19 19.97 -41.25
C SER A 64 -10.66 19.47 -42.63
N ALA A 65 -9.72 19.20 -43.53
CA ALA A 65 -9.94 18.40 -44.75
C ALA A 65 -9.34 16.98 -44.58
N PRO A 66 -9.82 15.95 -45.30
CA PRO A 66 -9.63 14.55 -44.89
C PRO A 66 -8.48 13.79 -45.60
N ALA A 67 -8.03 12.75 -44.87
CA ALA A 67 -7.63 11.40 -45.29
C ALA A 67 -6.14 11.02 -45.53
N ALA A 68 -5.91 9.75 -45.18
CA ALA A 68 -4.82 8.79 -45.50
C ALA A 68 -3.62 8.75 -44.54
N GLU A 69 -3.08 7.62 -44.06
CA GLU A 69 -3.35 6.17 -44.18
C GLU A 69 -2.57 5.46 -43.03
N SER A 70 -2.93 4.21 -42.73
CA SER A 70 -2.48 3.35 -41.62
C SER A 70 -0.96 3.06 -41.49
N ALA A 71 -0.47 2.98 -40.25
CA ALA A 71 0.80 2.35 -39.88
C ALA A 71 0.59 1.36 -38.69
N PRO A 72 1.40 0.28 -38.57
CA PRO A 72 1.10 -0.86 -37.70
C PRO A 72 1.40 -0.59 -36.21
N VAL A 73 0.65 -1.28 -35.36
CA VAL A 73 0.78 -1.32 -33.89
C VAL A 73 1.96 -2.20 -33.49
N GLU A 74 2.91 -1.63 -32.76
CA GLU A 74 3.99 -2.37 -32.07
C GLU A 74 3.80 -2.25 -30.54
N ASP A 75 4.20 -3.30 -29.84
CA ASP A 75 3.95 -3.64 -28.43
C ASP A 75 4.61 -2.65 -27.44
N ASP A 76 3.82 -2.04 -26.56
CA ASP A 76 4.15 -0.85 -25.73
C ASP A 76 4.62 -1.21 -24.30
N ALA A 77 5.36 -2.31 -24.14
CA ALA A 77 5.72 -2.87 -22.82
C ALA A 77 7.22 -2.75 -22.44
N ALA A 78 7.96 -1.79 -23.01
CA ALA A 78 9.34 -1.49 -22.62
C ALA A 78 9.49 -0.02 -22.19
N SER A 79 9.51 0.22 -20.88
CA SER A 79 9.89 1.53 -20.33
C SER A 79 11.41 1.68 -20.34
N GLU A 80 11.97 2.17 -21.45
CA GLU A 80 13.35 2.66 -21.51
C GLU A 80 13.42 4.06 -20.88
N ALA A 81 13.22 4.14 -19.57
CA ALA A 81 13.30 5.38 -18.79
C ALA A 81 14.77 5.76 -18.53
N SER A 82 15.54 5.99 -19.59
CA SER A 82 16.75 6.81 -19.52
C SER A 82 17.07 7.36 -20.91
N SER A 83 16.21 8.26 -21.40
CA SER A 83 16.49 9.02 -22.62
C SER A 83 17.44 10.16 -22.27
N SER A 84 18.73 9.93 -22.55
CA SER A 84 19.79 10.94 -22.52
C SER A 84 19.64 12.05 -23.58
N GLY A 85 18.51 12.06 -24.31
CA GLY A 85 18.17 13.05 -25.33
C GLY A 85 16.95 13.92 -25.02
N LEU A 86 16.46 13.92 -23.77
CA LEU A 86 15.35 14.81 -23.41
C LEU A 86 15.79 16.29 -23.46
N PRO A 87 14.93 17.19 -23.97
CA PRO A 87 15.21 18.62 -23.88
C PRO A 87 15.41 19.00 -22.41
N PRO A 88 16.33 19.94 -22.12
CA PRO A 88 16.58 20.35 -20.75
C PRO A 88 15.25 20.80 -20.12
N PRO A 89 14.99 20.42 -18.85
CA PRO A 89 13.77 20.83 -18.18
C PRO A 89 13.66 22.35 -18.23
N LEU A 90 12.49 22.85 -18.62
CA LEU A 90 12.21 24.29 -18.73
C LEU A 90 12.30 25.01 -17.38
N ILE A 91 12.41 24.24 -16.29
CA ILE A 91 12.55 24.71 -14.92
C ILE A 91 13.83 24.10 -14.34
N PRO A 92 14.81 24.91 -13.89
CA PRO A 92 15.93 24.44 -13.09
C PRO A 92 15.43 23.74 -11.82
N GLY A 93 16.12 22.72 -11.30
CA GLY A 93 15.71 22.03 -10.05
C GLY A 93 15.48 23.00 -8.87
N SER A 94 16.21 24.11 -8.83
CA SER A 94 16.05 25.19 -7.85
C SER A 94 14.78 26.05 -8.00
N SER A 95 14.01 25.91 -9.09
CA SER A 95 12.73 26.60 -9.29
C SER A 95 11.51 25.74 -9.00
N TYR A 96 11.65 24.41 -8.91
CA TYR A 96 10.59 23.52 -8.42
C TYR A 96 10.15 23.90 -7.00
N GLU A 97 11.10 24.46 -6.28
CA GLU A 97 11.01 24.90 -4.90
C GLU A 97 10.15 26.16 -4.67
N SER A 98 9.86 26.97 -5.67
CA SER A 98 9.44 28.36 -5.41
C SER A 98 7.97 28.62 -5.02
N MET A 99 7.17 27.61 -4.68
CA MET A 99 5.76 27.82 -4.30
C MET A 99 5.34 27.14 -3.00
N CYS A 100 5.62 25.84 -2.88
CA CYS A 100 5.17 25.04 -1.76
C CYS A 100 6.30 24.84 -0.71
N LEU A 101 7.50 25.42 -0.92
CA LEU A 101 8.63 25.24 0.03
C LEU A 101 8.29 25.60 1.47
N PRO A 102 7.66 26.75 1.77
CA PRO A 102 7.37 27.09 3.16
C PRO A 102 6.44 26.06 3.82
N SER A 103 5.55 25.42 3.04
CA SER A 103 4.70 24.32 3.50
C SER A 103 5.47 23.02 3.66
N LEU A 104 6.44 22.74 2.77
CA LEU A 104 7.27 21.53 2.83
C LEU A 104 8.35 21.62 3.92
N GLU A 105 8.85 22.81 4.26
CA GLU A 105 9.78 23.06 5.37
C GLU A 105 9.17 22.68 6.72
N ALA A 106 7.84 22.73 6.86
CA ALA A 106 7.15 22.22 8.05
C ALA A 106 7.21 20.68 8.18
N HIS A 107 7.62 19.99 7.11
CA HIS A 107 7.69 18.53 7.00
C HIS A 107 9.05 18.08 6.44
N PRO A 108 10.14 18.18 7.22
CA PRO A 108 11.51 17.91 6.75
C PRO A 108 11.69 16.53 6.11
N TYR A 109 10.96 15.52 6.60
CA TYR A 109 10.96 14.15 6.07
C TYR A 109 10.45 14.01 4.62
N LEU A 110 9.84 15.06 4.04
CA LEU A 110 9.48 15.09 2.62
C LEU A 110 10.62 15.64 1.74
N ILE A 111 11.62 16.29 2.33
CA ILE A 111 12.74 16.96 1.63
C ILE A 111 14.06 16.21 1.85
N GLU A 112 14.30 15.75 3.09
CA GLU A 112 15.54 15.07 3.46
C GLU A 112 15.56 13.61 2.98
N GLU A 113 16.68 13.17 2.41
CA GLU A 113 16.90 11.77 2.05
C GLU A 113 17.08 10.94 3.33
N GLU A 114 16.21 9.95 3.55
CA GLU A 114 16.32 9.01 4.68
C GLU A 114 17.17 7.80 4.31
N GLU A 115 17.98 7.30 5.25
CA GLU A 115 18.73 6.06 5.07
C GLU A 115 17.75 4.88 4.90
N THR A 116 17.88 4.15 3.79
CA THR A 116 17.12 2.91 3.59
C THR A 116 17.43 1.94 4.72
N TYR A 117 16.44 1.63 5.57
CA TYR A 117 16.59 0.62 6.61
C TYR A 117 16.94 -0.74 5.99
N GLU A 118 18.08 -1.31 6.40
CA GLU A 118 18.49 -2.66 6.01
C GLU A 118 18.35 -3.60 7.22
N PRO A 119 17.50 -4.64 7.14
CA PRO A 119 17.35 -5.60 8.23
C PRO A 119 18.67 -6.31 8.56
N PRO A 120 18.90 -6.70 9.83
CA PRO A 120 20.05 -7.51 10.20
C PRO A 120 20.12 -8.83 9.42
N GLU A 121 21.33 -9.32 9.13
CA GLU A 121 21.52 -10.63 8.52
C GLU A 121 21.02 -11.74 9.45
N ASP A 122 20.03 -12.51 8.99
CA ASP A 122 19.59 -13.72 9.67
C ASP A 122 20.50 -14.89 9.26
N PRO A 123 21.22 -15.55 10.19
CA PRO A 123 22.08 -16.70 9.88
C PRO A 123 21.33 -17.89 9.27
N ASP A 124 20.00 -17.92 9.41
CA ASP A 124 19.12 -18.95 8.88
C ASP A 124 18.48 -18.54 7.54
N SER A 125 18.69 -17.31 7.05
CA SER A 125 18.10 -16.77 5.80
C SER A 125 18.43 -17.57 4.54
N GLY A 126 19.59 -18.23 4.51
CA GLY A 126 20.05 -19.06 3.39
C GLY A 126 19.75 -20.55 3.53
N LEU A 127 19.08 -20.98 4.59
CA LEU A 127 18.84 -22.40 4.87
C LEU A 127 17.46 -22.83 4.37
N SER A 128 17.39 -24.05 3.86
CA SER A 128 16.11 -24.68 3.53
C SER A 128 15.29 -24.98 4.79
N LEU A 129 13.96 -25.03 4.63
CA LEU A 129 13.05 -25.43 5.71
C LEU A 129 13.43 -26.80 6.31
N GLU A 130 13.94 -27.71 5.48
CA GLU A 130 14.40 -29.04 5.87
C GLU A 130 15.63 -28.97 6.78
N GLU A 131 16.64 -28.16 6.42
CA GLU A 131 17.86 -27.97 7.22
C GLU A 131 17.56 -27.32 8.56
N LEU A 132 16.65 -26.32 8.57
CA LEU A 132 16.16 -25.70 9.80
C LEU A 132 15.45 -26.71 10.69
N GLY A 133 14.58 -27.55 10.10
CA GLY A 133 13.90 -28.62 10.80
C GLY A 133 14.87 -29.64 11.42
N LEU A 134 15.86 -30.11 10.66
CA LEU A 134 16.87 -31.06 11.15
C LEU A 134 17.74 -30.47 12.26
N ARG A 135 18.13 -29.20 12.14
CA ARG A 135 18.93 -28.50 13.15
C ARG A 135 18.14 -28.31 14.45
N ALA A 136 16.86 -27.95 14.35
CA ALA A 136 15.96 -27.88 15.49
C ALA A 136 15.83 -29.24 16.19
N LEU A 137 15.64 -30.33 15.41
CA LEU A 137 15.53 -31.68 15.94
C LEU A 137 16.83 -32.17 16.60
N GLN A 138 18.00 -31.84 16.05
CA GLN A 138 19.29 -32.21 16.64
C GLN A 138 19.56 -31.52 17.98
N ARG A 139 19.12 -30.26 18.12
CA ARG A 139 19.23 -29.51 19.38
C ARG A 139 18.17 -29.89 20.40
N TYR A 140 17.12 -30.59 19.96
CA TYR A 140 16.01 -30.91 20.82
C TYR A 140 16.37 -32.05 21.81
N PRO A 141 16.24 -31.83 23.12
CA PRO A 141 16.60 -32.81 24.13
C PRO A 141 15.75 -34.09 23.99
N ARG A 142 16.42 -35.24 23.89
CA ARG A 142 15.78 -36.53 23.59
C ARG A 142 14.83 -36.99 24.69
N ASP A 143 15.14 -36.68 25.94
CA ASP A 143 14.27 -36.88 27.11
C ASP A 143 12.94 -36.16 26.94
N ARG A 144 12.96 -34.85 26.64
CA ARG A 144 11.73 -34.08 26.37
C ARG A 144 10.96 -34.59 25.15
N ALA A 145 11.66 -35.13 24.14
CA ALA A 145 11.01 -35.77 23.00
C ALA A 145 10.26 -37.03 23.39
N ILE A 146 10.90 -37.89 24.18
CA ILE A 146 10.30 -39.14 24.65
C ILE A 146 9.11 -38.83 25.56
N ASP A 147 9.25 -37.87 26.48
CA ASP A 147 8.18 -37.46 27.38
C ASP A 147 7.00 -36.83 26.62
N GLY A 148 7.29 -35.98 25.63
CA GLY A 148 6.28 -35.42 24.74
C GLY A 148 5.55 -36.49 23.94
N ILE A 149 6.26 -37.48 23.38
CA ILE A 149 5.65 -38.61 22.66
C ILE A 149 4.76 -39.44 23.58
N ARG A 150 5.20 -39.71 24.80
CA ARG A 150 4.41 -40.46 25.79
C ARG A 150 3.13 -39.71 26.17
N ALA A 151 3.26 -38.43 26.55
CA ALA A 151 2.13 -37.58 26.91
C ALA A 151 1.15 -37.42 25.74
N PHE A 152 1.64 -37.27 24.51
CA PHE A 152 0.81 -37.21 23.32
C PHE A 152 0.05 -38.51 23.07
N ASN A 153 0.73 -39.67 23.15
CA ASN A 153 0.08 -40.96 22.95
C ASN A 153 -1.00 -41.21 24.02
N GLU A 154 -0.72 -40.88 25.27
CA GLU A 154 -1.70 -40.96 26.37
C GLU A 154 -2.91 -40.07 26.10
N MET A 155 -2.70 -38.80 25.77
CA MET A 155 -3.77 -37.87 25.40
C MET A 155 -4.57 -38.35 24.19
N ARG A 156 -3.90 -38.85 23.15
CA ARG A 156 -4.55 -39.42 21.97
C ARG A 156 -5.44 -40.59 22.35
N ASP A 157 -4.94 -41.52 23.16
CA ASP A 157 -5.68 -42.72 23.52
C ASP A 157 -6.91 -42.37 24.38
N GLU A 158 -6.80 -41.41 25.29
CA GLU A 158 -7.93 -40.86 26.04
C GLU A 158 -8.95 -40.15 25.16
N LEU A 159 -8.50 -39.29 24.23
CA LEU A 159 -9.39 -38.61 23.29
C LEU A 159 -10.12 -39.64 22.41
N MET A 160 -9.41 -40.65 21.90
CA MET A 160 -10.01 -41.72 21.11
C MET A 160 -11.01 -42.55 21.92
N ASN A 161 -10.75 -42.76 23.22
CA ASN A 161 -11.72 -43.42 24.12
C ASN A 161 -12.95 -42.55 24.36
N HIS A 162 -12.78 -41.23 24.51
CA HIS A 162 -13.88 -40.27 24.65
C HIS A 162 -14.75 -40.19 23.39
N LEU A 163 -14.14 -40.27 22.21
CA LEU A 163 -14.84 -40.20 20.92
C LEU A 163 -15.45 -41.53 20.45
N ARG A 164 -14.99 -42.68 20.98
CA ARG A 164 -15.49 -44.01 20.63
C ARG A 164 -17.02 -44.18 20.72
N PRO A 165 -17.73 -43.74 21.78
CA PRO A 165 -19.18 -43.88 21.87
C PRO A 165 -19.93 -43.08 20.80
N PHE A 166 -19.45 -41.89 20.43
CA PHE A 166 -20.06 -41.07 19.38
C PHE A 166 -20.07 -41.80 18.03
N ALA A 167 -18.98 -42.52 17.70
CA ALA A 167 -18.90 -43.34 16.51
C ALA A 167 -19.83 -44.57 16.55
N GLN A 168 -20.06 -45.16 17.73
CA GLN A 168 -20.95 -46.31 17.90
C GLN A 168 -22.43 -45.91 17.83
N GLU A 169 -22.77 -44.74 18.35
CA GLU A 169 -24.13 -44.18 18.36
C GLU A 169 -24.49 -43.46 17.05
N GLY A 170 -23.52 -43.26 16.15
CA GLY A 170 -23.70 -42.51 14.91
C GLY A 170 -23.96 -41.02 15.14
N LYS A 171 -23.51 -40.48 16.27
CA LYS A 171 -23.72 -39.09 16.68
C LYS A 171 -22.59 -38.22 16.13
N GLU A 172 -22.95 -37.08 15.55
CA GLU A 172 -21.96 -36.08 15.10
C GLU A 172 -21.28 -35.41 16.31
N VAL A 173 -19.96 -35.26 16.23
CA VAL A 173 -19.13 -34.65 17.27
C VAL A 173 -19.17 -33.13 17.10
N THR A 174 -19.59 -32.40 18.13
CA THR A 174 -19.64 -30.93 18.11
C THR A 174 -18.40 -30.32 18.77
N GLU A 175 -18.18 -29.03 18.52
CA GLU A 175 -17.08 -28.28 19.16
C GLU A 175 -17.16 -28.31 20.70
N ALA A 176 -18.38 -28.24 21.25
CA ALA A 176 -18.60 -28.24 22.70
C ALA A 176 -18.13 -29.56 23.35
N ASP A 177 -18.28 -30.69 22.66
CA ASP A 177 -17.86 -32.00 23.15
C ASP A 177 -16.32 -32.08 23.27
N ILE A 178 -15.61 -31.60 22.25
CA ILE A 178 -14.14 -31.55 22.26
C ILE A 178 -13.62 -30.56 23.30
N ARG A 179 -14.22 -29.38 23.37
CA ARG A 179 -13.82 -28.34 24.32
C ARG A 179 -14.00 -28.80 25.77
N GLY A 180 -15.14 -29.44 26.07
CA GLY A 180 -15.40 -30.00 27.39
C GLY A 180 -14.41 -31.08 27.81
N PHE A 181 -13.96 -31.94 26.89
CA PHE A 181 -12.90 -32.93 27.16
C PHE A 181 -11.59 -32.26 27.59
N PHE A 182 -11.12 -31.26 26.84
CA PHE A 182 -9.85 -30.59 27.15
C PHE A 182 -9.95 -29.76 28.45
N GLU A 183 -11.08 -29.11 28.72
CA GLU A 183 -11.32 -28.40 29.98
C GLU A 183 -11.28 -29.34 31.20
N ALA A 184 -11.94 -30.50 31.11
CA ALA A 184 -11.91 -31.51 32.17
C ALA A 184 -10.49 -32.07 32.41
N ARG A 185 -9.71 -32.28 31.34
CA ARG A 185 -8.33 -32.76 31.47
C ARG A 185 -7.39 -31.70 32.06
N MET A 186 -7.53 -30.44 31.65
CA MET A 186 -6.72 -29.33 32.19
C MET A 186 -7.00 -29.10 33.68
N THR A 187 -8.26 -29.14 34.09
CA THR A 187 -8.63 -29.00 35.50
C THR A 187 -8.10 -30.16 36.35
N ALA A 188 -8.14 -31.40 35.85
CA ALA A 188 -7.53 -32.55 36.50
C ALA A 188 -6.00 -32.44 36.64
N ALA A 189 -5.30 -31.91 35.62
CA ALA A 189 -3.85 -31.70 35.66
C ALA A 189 -3.43 -30.64 36.69
N HIS A 190 -4.21 -29.57 36.85
CA HIS A 190 -3.95 -28.53 37.86
C HIS A 190 -4.25 -28.96 39.29
N ALA A 191 -5.17 -29.92 39.50
CA ALA A 191 -5.50 -30.44 40.82
C ALA A 191 -4.49 -31.48 41.36
N GLY A 192 -3.62 -32.01 40.50
CA GLY A 192 -2.63 -33.04 40.84
C GLY A 192 -1.18 -32.56 40.96
N SER A 193 -0.93 -31.24 40.84
CA SER A 193 0.39 -30.61 40.99
C SER A 193 0.52 -29.84 42.29
#